data_AF-A0A2E9NTY5-F1
#
_entry.id   AF-A0A2E9NTY5-F1
#
_cell.length_a   1.000
_cell.length_b   1.000
_cell.length_c   1.000
_cell.angle_alpha   90.00
_cell.angle_beta   90.00
_cell.angle_gamma   90.00
#
_symmetry.space_group_name_H-M   'P 1'
#
loop_
_entity.id
_entity.type
_entity.pdbx_description
1 polymer ?
#
loop_
_entity_poly.entity_id
_entity_poly.type
_entity_poly.pdbx_seq_one_letter_code
_entity_poly.pdbx_strand_id
1 'polypeptide(L)'
;MPTLAAFTLGFFCGLRTTELLQLNWTDVHLNEDEPYVQVPADIAKKRRNRAVLIPPNAQKWLSLCKSEDGRIWPKASTPFNNLRFKLLAAARVESQQNGMRHSFASYNLNKFKDSMETARQLGHKDSDEVLFSNYRALVSNGDGDKFFSTAPPDNKSKLVKFSL
;
A
#
# COMPACT_ATOMS: atom_id res chain seq x y z
N MET A 1 -9.57 5.68 11.35
CA MET A 1 -9.35 6.50 10.12
C MET A 1 -9.17 5.57 8.91
N PRO A 2 -10.26 4.99 8.37
CA PRO A 2 -10.19 3.91 7.38
C PRO A 2 -9.47 4.27 6.08
N THR A 3 -9.68 5.49 5.59
CA THR A 3 -9.04 5.99 4.36
C THR A 3 -7.53 6.02 4.48
N LEU A 4 -7.00 6.56 5.57
CA LEU A 4 -5.56 6.71 5.76
C LEU A 4 -4.87 5.34 5.80
N ALA A 5 -5.43 4.39 6.58
CA ALA A 5 -4.91 3.03 6.66
C ALA A 5 -4.93 2.33 5.30
N ALA A 6 -6.06 2.36 4.59
CA ALA A 6 -6.20 1.68 3.30
C ALA A 6 -5.22 2.22 2.24
N PHE A 7 -5.05 3.55 2.16
CA PHE A 7 -4.11 4.16 1.21
C PHE A 7 -2.65 3.89 1.60
N THR A 8 -2.33 3.91 2.89
CA THR A 8 -0.99 3.59 3.39
C THR A 8 -0.58 2.17 3.01
N LEU A 9 -1.44 1.18 3.28
CA LEU A 9 -1.19 -0.22 2.93
C LEU A 9 -1.20 -0.46 1.41
N GLY A 10 -2.01 0.28 0.66
CA GLY A 10 -2.00 0.22 -0.80
C GLY A 10 -0.70 0.72 -1.42
N PHE A 11 -0.25 1.90 -1.03
CA PHE A 11 0.93 2.55 -1.60
C PHE A 11 2.24 1.98 -1.08
N PHE A 12 2.35 1.74 0.23
CA PHE A 12 3.62 1.37 0.86
C PHE A 12 3.76 -0.12 1.16
N CYS A 13 2.71 -0.92 0.98
CA CYS A 13 2.75 -2.38 1.09
C CYS A 13 2.19 -3.09 -0.17
N GLY A 14 1.82 -2.36 -1.23
CA GLY A 14 1.50 -2.95 -2.53
C GLY A 14 0.28 -3.89 -2.56
N LEU A 15 -0.65 -3.76 -1.61
CA LEU A 15 -1.87 -4.56 -1.60
C LEU A 15 -2.80 -4.18 -2.76
N ARG A 16 -3.49 -5.16 -3.33
CA ARG A 16 -4.54 -4.91 -4.32
C ARG A 16 -5.72 -4.24 -3.63
N THR A 17 -6.46 -3.39 -4.36
CA THR A 17 -7.70 -2.80 -3.83
C THR A 17 -8.68 -3.86 -3.32
N THR A 18 -8.80 -4.99 -4.00
CA THR A 18 -9.67 -6.10 -3.58
C THR A 18 -9.21 -6.79 -2.29
N GLU A 19 -7.90 -6.83 -2.04
CA GLU A 19 -7.33 -7.39 -0.80
C GLU A 19 -7.58 -6.40 0.35
N LEU A 20 -7.28 -5.11 0.14
CA LEU A 20 -7.50 -4.03 1.13
C LEU A 20 -8.94 -3.95 1.64
N LEU A 21 -9.92 -4.15 0.75
CA LEU A 21 -11.34 -4.08 1.10
C LEU A 21 -11.84 -5.27 1.93
N GLN A 22 -11.04 -6.33 2.04
CA GLN A 22 -11.34 -7.52 2.83
C GLN A 22 -10.42 -7.69 4.05
N LEU A 23 -9.31 -6.95 4.10
CA LEU A 23 -8.29 -7.01 5.14
C LEU A 23 -8.83 -6.51 6.49
N ASN A 24 -8.46 -7.20 7.57
CA ASN A 24 -8.77 -6.80 8.94
C ASN A 24 -7.54 -6.22 9.64
N TRP A 25 -7.78 -5.42 10.69
CA TRP A 25 -6.71 -4.91 11.54
C TRP A 25 -5.91 -6.01 12.26
N THR A 26 -6.53 -7.17 12.49
CA THR A 26 -5.84 -8.36 13.04
C THR A 26 -4.77 -8.92 12.11
N ASP A 27 -4.81 -8.58 10.82
CA ASP A 27 -3.80 -8.97 9.83
C ASP A 27 -2.62 -7.98 9.77
N VAL A 28 -2.65 -6.89 10.56
CA VAL A 28 -1.63 -5.83 10.56
C VAL A 28 -0.83 -5.88 11.85
N HIS A 29 0.41 -6.37 11.76
CA HIS A 29 1.27 -6.67 12.90
C HIS A 29 2.33 -5.56 13.07
N LEU A 30 1.98 -4.49 13.79
CA LEU A 30 2.85 -3.32 13.98
C LEU A 30 3.85 -3.44 15.14
N ASN A 31 3.62 -4.35 16.08
CA ASN A 31 4.40 -4.46 17.31
C ASN A 31 5.50 -5.54 17.24
N GLU A 32 5.71 -6.14 16.07
CA GLU A 32 6.76 -7.12 15.82
C GLU A 32 8.11 -6.43 15.60
N ASP A 33 9.22 -7.14 15.82
CA ASP A 33 10.57 -6.64 15.52
C ASP A 33 10.71 -6.21 14.05
N GLU A 34 10.05 -6.95 13.16
CA GLU A 34 9.89 -6.61 11.75
C GLU A 34 8.39 -6.50 11.40
N PRO A 35 7.81 -5.28 11.48
CA PRO A 35 6.38 -5.08 11.25
C PRO A 35 5.93 -5.55 9.86
N TYR A 36 4.82 -6.27 9.79
CA TYR A 36 4.30 -6.82 8.53
C TYR A 36 2.77 -6.79 8.48
N VAL A 37 2.24 -6.83 7.24
CA VAL A 37 0.83 -7.09 6.97
C VAL A 37 0.71 -8.48 6.37
N GLN A 38 -0.09 -9.32 7.01
CA GLN A 38 -0.47 -10.61 6.48
C GLN A 38 -1.54 -10.40 5.40
N VAL A 39 -1.38 -11.04 4.25
CA VAL A 39 -2.46 -11.15 3.26
C VAL A 39 -2.87 -12.61 3.21
N PRO A 40 -3.93 -12.99 3.95
CA PRO A 40 -4.46 -14.33 3.98
C PRO A 40 -4.82 -14.89 2.59
N ALA A 41 -4.74 -16.21 2.46
CA ALA A 41 -5.02 -16.89 1.19
C ALA A 41 -6.48 -16.73 0.74
N ASP A 42 -7.43 -16.70 1.66
CA ASP A 42 -8.86 -16.52 1.36
C ASP A 42 -9.16 -15.18 0.65
N ILE A 43 -8.43 -14.11 0.98
CA ILE A 43 -8.60 -12.78 0.34
C ILE A 43 -7.63 -12.54 -0.83
N ALA A 44 -6.57 -13.34 -0.96
CA ALA A 44 -5.61 -13.22 -2.04
C ALA A 44 -6.17 -13.75 -3.37
N LYS A 45 -6.03 -12.97 -4.45
CA LYS A 45 -6.53 -13.34 -5.81
C LYS A 45 -6.05 -14.72 -6.31
N LYS A 46 -4.89 -15.19 -5.84
CA LYS A 46 -4.31 -16.50 -6.19
C LYS A 46 -4.31 -17.51 -5.04
N ARG A 47 -5.04 -17.23 -3.96
CA ARG A 47 -5.08 -18.05 -2.74
C ARG A 47 -3.73 -18.38 -2.13
N ARG A 48 -2.84 -17.39 -2.11
CA ARG A 48 -1.50 -17.53 -1.52
C ARG A 48 -1.38 -16.60 -0.35
N ASN A 49 -1.04 -17.18 0.79
CA ASN A 49 -0.69 -16.45 1.98
C ASN A 49 0.65 -15.75 1.75
N ARG A 50 0.76 -14.47 2.13
CA ARG A 50 2.03 -13.75 2.11
C ARG A 50 2.10 -12.75 3.25
N ALA A 51 3.30 -12.53 3.77
CA ALA A 51 3.62 -11.41 4.63
C ALA A 51 4.30 -10.33 3.78
N VAL A 52 3.84 -9.08 3.91
CA VAL A 52 4.47 -7.91 3.29
C VAL A 52 5.01 -7.02 4.38
N LEU A 53 6.29 -6.65 4.27
CA LEU A 53 6.92 -5.77 5.25
C LEU A 53 6.23 -4.41 5.26
N ILE A 54 6.02 -3.86 6.46
CA ILE A 54 5.52 -2.51 6.67
C ILE A 54 6.73 -1.60 6.86
N PRO A 55 7.11 -0.80 5.84
CA PRO A 55 8.29 0.06 5.94
C PRO A 55 8.10 1.17 6.98
N PRO A 56 9.20 1.78 7.49
CA PRO A 56 9.12 2.76 8.58
C PRO A 56 8.18 3.94 8.33
N ASN A 57 8.07 4.41 7.08
CA ASN A 57 7.15 5.50 6.75
C ASN A 57 5.68 5.07 6.83
N ALA A 58 5.36 3.85 6.42
CA ALA A 58 4.02 3.28 6.56
C ALA A 58 3.65 3.11 8.04
N GLN A 59 4.59 2.66 8.88
CA GLN A 59 4.39 2.55 10.33
C GLN A 59 4.01 3.91 10.94
N LYS A 60 4.72 4.99 10.56
CA LYS A 60 4.38 6.36 11.01
C LYS A 60 2.95 6.76 10.63
N TRP A 61 2.52 6.50 9.40
CA TRP A 61 1.15 6.77 8.96
C TRP A 61 0.10 5.92 9.68
N LEU A 62 0.38 4.62 9.85
CA LEU A 62 -0.51 3.68 10.54
C LEU A 62 -0.63 4.01 12.03
N SER A 63 0.42 4.54 12.68
CA SER A 63 0.36 4.99 14.07
C SER A 63 -0.63 6.14 14.32
N LEU A 64 -1.00 6.90 13.28
CA LEU A 64 -2.04 7.92 13.37
C LEU A 64 -3.45 7.32 13.31
N CYS A 65 -3.58 6.12 12.76
CA CYS A 65 -4.85 5.42 12.74
C CYS A 65 -5.11 4.85 14.14
N LYS A 66 -6.33 5.03 14.64
CA LYS A 66 -6.79 4.21 15.74
C LYS A 66 -6.89 2.78 15.20
N SER A 67 -6.06 1.88 15.71
CA SER A 67 -6.25 0.44 15.50
C SER A 67 -7.63 0.10 16.05
N GLU A 68 -8.55 -0.21 15.15
CA GLU A 68 -9.93 -0.53 15.48
C GLU A 68 -10.11 -2.03 15.23
N ASP A 69 -11.01 -2.69 15.94
CA ASP A 69 -11.35 -4.08 15.59
C ASP A 69 -12.08 -4.12 14.23
N GLY A 70 -11.86 -5.19 13.47
CA GLY A 70 -12.55 -5.45 12.20
C GLY A 70 -11.81 -4.93 10.96
N ARG A 71 -12.57 -4.61 9.90
CA ARG A 71 -12.03 -4.30 8.57
C ARG A 71 -11.27 -2.97 8.53
N ILE A 72 -10.14 -2.95 7.83
CA ILE A 72 -9.40 -1.72 7.50
C ILE A 72 -10.31 -0.70 6.80
N TRP A 73 -11.15 -1.18 5.90
CA TRP A 73 -12.21 -0.41 5.25
C TRP A 73 -13.58 -1.04 5.54
N PRO A 74 -14.39 -0.46 6.46
CA PRO A 74 -15.64 -1.08 6.92
C PRO A 74 -16.84 -0.84 5.97
N LYS A 75 -16.65 -0.12 4.85
CA LYS A 75 -17.72 0.19 3.89
C LYS A 75 -17.63 -0.69 2.64
N ALA A 76 -18.64 -0.63 1.78
CA ALA A 76 -18.60 -1.27 0.47
C ALA A 76 -17.49 -0.72 -0.45
N SER A 77 -17.23 -1.42 -1.55
CA SER A 77 -16.21 -1.05 -2.56
C SER A 77 -16.54 0.24 -3.30
N THR A 78 -17.81 0.52 -3.59
CA THR A 78 -18.24 1.73 -4.31
C THR A 78 -17.84 3.02 -3.56
N PRO A 79 -18.14 3.18 -2.25
CA PRO A 79 -17.61 4.30 -1.47
C PRO A 79 -16.09 4.46 -1.52
N PHE A 80 -15.33 3.36 -1.51
CA PHE A 80 -13.87 3.42 -1.61
C PHE A 80 -13.42 3.96 -2.95
N ASN A 81 -13.98 3.43 -4.04
CA ASN A 81 -13.65 3.87 -5.40
C ASN A 81 -14.00 5.35 -5.61
N ASN A 82 -15.19 5.79 -5.18
CA ASN A 82 -15.61 7.18 -5.29
C ASN A 82 -14.65 8.12 -4.55
N LEU A 83 -14.28 7.77 -3.30
CA LEU A 83 -13.30 8.54 -2.54
C LEU A 83 -11.93 8.55 -3.22
N ARG A 84 -11.47 7.41 -3.72
CA ARG A 84 -10.20 7.30 -4.44
C ARG A 84 -10.17 8.17 -5.69
N PHE A 85 -11.24 8.18 -6.49
CA PHE A 85 -11.33 9.06 -7.66
C PHE A 85 -11.31 10.54 -7.27
N LYS A 86 -12.05 10.93 -6.22
CA LYS A 86 -12.00 12.32 -5.70
C LYS A 86 -10.59 12.72 -5.26
N LEU A 87 -9.89 11.86 -4.52
CA LEU A 87 -8.53 12.12 -4.04
C LEU A 87 -7.53 12.24 -5.19
N LEU A 88 -7.59 11.34 -6.18
CA LEU A 88 -6.73 11.39 -7.35
C LEU A 88 -6.98 12.66 -8.18
N ALA A 89 -8.25 13.03 -8.37
CA ALA A 89 -8.60 14.28 -9.05
C ALA A 89 -8.06 15.52 -8.31
N ALA A 90 -8.21 15.57 -6.97
CA ALA A 90 -7.66 16.65 -6.14
C ALA A 90 -6.13 16.71 -6.21
N ALA A 91 -5.46 15.56 -6.27
CA ALA A 91 -4.02 15.44 -6.44
C ALA A 91 -3.55 15.66 -7.89
N ARG A 92 -4.47 15.81 -8.86
CA ARG A 92 -4.19 15.89 -10.30
C ARG A 92 -3.41 14.69 -10.82
N VAL A 93 -3.76 13.51 -10.33
CA VAL A 93 -3.18 12.22 -10.73
C VAL A 93 -4.22 11.41 -11.49
N GLU A 94 -3.82 10.80 -12.60
CA GLU A 94 -4.69 9.92 -13.37
C GLU A 94 -5.01 8.62 -12.61
N SER A 95 -6.24 8.13 -12.74
CA SER A 95 -6.60 6.85 -12.13
C SER A 95 -6.11 5.68 -12.96
N GLN A 96 -5.25 4.86 -12.37
CA GLN A 96 -4.85 3.58 -12.91
C GLN A 96 -5.45 2.42 -12.10
N GLN A 97 -5.85 1.35 -12.79
CA GLN A 97 -6.26 0.10 -12.12
C GLN A 97 -5.10 -0.44 -11.27
N ASN A 98 -5.34 -0.69 -9.98
CA ASN A 98 -4.29 -1.05 -9.01
C ASN A 98 -3.12 -0.06 -8.94
N GLY A 99 -3.33 1.23 -9.29
CA GLY A 99 -2.26 2.22 -9.36
C GLY A 99 -1.36 2.27 -8.12
N MET A 100 -1.93 2.17 -6.91
CA MET A 100 -1.16 2.13 -5.66
C MET A 100 -0.15 0.97 -5.62
N ARG A 101 -0.58 -0.21 -6.05
CA ARG A 101 0.27 -1.40 -6.14
C ARG A 101 1.33 -1.26 -7.23
N HIS A 102 0.99 -0.65 -8.36
CA HIS A 102 1.97 -0.34 -9.41
C HIS A 102 3.04 0.64 -8.90
N SER A 103 2.64 1.68 -8.15
CA SER A 103 3.57 2.60 -7.49
C SER A 103 4.51 1.84 -6.54
N PHE A 104 3.97 1.00 -5.65
CA PHE A 104 4.80 0.17 -4.76
C PHE A 104 5.81 -0.65 -5.55
N ALA A 105 5.38 -1.37 -6.58
CA ALA A 105 6.26 -2.21 -7.39
C ALA A 105 7.41 -1.41 -8.03
N SER A 106 7.11 -0.28 -8.68
CA SER A 106 8.12 0.60 -9.29
C SER A 106 9.11 1.15 -8.25
N TYR A 107 8.60 1.73 -7.17
CA TYR A 107 9.43 2.44 -6.19
C TYR A 107 10.20 1.48 -5.28
N ASN A 108 9.63 0.33 -4.93
CA ASN A 108 10.32 -0.71 -4.17
C ASN A 108 11.48 -1.31 -4.99
N LEU A 109 11.23 -1.67 -6.25
CA LEU A 109 12.28 -2.12 -7.17
C LEU A 109 13.35 -1.04 -7.38
N ASN A 110 12.96 0.23 -7.50
CA ASN A 110 13.91 1.33 -7.64
C ASN A 110 14.80 1.52 -6.41
N LYS A 111 14.26 1.38 -5.20
CA LYS A 111 14.99 1.57 -3.94
C LYS A 111 15.90 0.38 -3.62
N PHE A 112 15.35 -0.83 -3.61
CA PHE A 112 16.05 -2.01 -3.11
C PHE A 112 16.82 -2.76 -4.20
N LYS A 113 16.49 -2.52 -5.48
CA LYS A 113 17.09 -3.19 -6.65
C LYS A 113 16.98 -4.72 -6.60
N ASP A 114 16.05 -5.24 -5.81
CA ASP A 114 15.76 -6.66 -5.66
C ASP A 114 14.37 -7.00 -6.23
N SER A 115 14.37 -7.52 -7.45
CA SER A 115 13.16 -7.91 -8.18
C SER A 115 12.47 -9.10 -7.57
N MET A 116 13.22 -10.10 -7.11
CA MET A 116 12.69 -11.34 -6.54
C MET A 116 11.96 -11.05 -5.23
N GLU A 117 12.58 -10.25 -4.36
CA GLU A 117 11.95 -9.86 -3.11
C GLU A 117 10.71 -8.98 -3.34
N THR A 118 10.79 -8.04 -4.29
CA THR A 118 9.61 -7.25 -4.71
C THR A 118 8.49 -8.16 -5.22
N ALA A 119 8.82 -9.16 -6.06
CA ALA A 119 7.87 -10.13 -6.59
C ALA A 119 7.21 -10.96 -5.49
N ARG A 120 8.01 -11.39 -4.50
CA ARG A 120 7.57 -12.17 -3.33
C ARG A 120 6.58 -11.37 -2.49
N GLN A 121 6.89 -10.14 -2.13
CA GLN A 121 5.99 -9.25 -1.38
C GLN A 121 4.69 -8.95 -2.15
N LEU A 122 4.78 -8.86 -3.48
CA LEU A 122 3.61 -8.72 -4.35
C LEU A 122 2.82 -10.05 -4.51
N GLY A 123 3.38 -11.20 -4.18
CA GLY A 123 2.76 -12.51 -4.41
C GLY A 123 2.68 -12.89 -5.89
N HIS A 124 3.70 -12.51 -6.69
CA HIS A 124 3.90 -13.04 -8.04
C HIS A 124 4.50 -14.47 -7.96
N LYS A 125 4.41 -15.27 -9.05
CA LYS A 125 5.18 -16.53 -9.17
C LYS A 125 6.65 -16.16 -9.46
N ASP A 126 7.54 -17.14 -9.38
CA ASP A 126 8.96 -17.14 -9.79
C ASP A 126 9.16 -16.70 -11.26
N SER A 127 8.75 -15.48 -11.57
CA SER A 127 8.77 -14.85 -12.87
C SER A 127 8.91 -13.36 -12.61
N ASP A 128 10.17 -12.96 -12.67
CA ASP A 128 10.62 -11.59 -12.73
C ASP A 128 10.20 -10.91 -14.03
N GLU A 129 9.69 -11.64 -15.04
CA GLU A 129 9.32 -11.09 -16.34
C GLU A 129 8.27 -9.99 -16.24
N VAL A 130 7.24 -10.10 -15.38
CA VAL A 130 6.23 -9.05 -15.20
C VAL A 130 6.81 -7.81 -14.52
N LEU A 131 7.79 -7.99 -13.64
CA LEU A 131 8.48 -6.90 -12.92
C LEU A 131 9.55 -6.21 -13.78
N PHE A 132 10.35 -7.00 -14.51
CA PHE A 132 11.38 -6.52 -15.42
C PHE A 132 10.80 -5.84 -16.66
N SER A 133 9.75 -6.39 -17.27
CA SER A 133 9.16 -5.82 -18.49
C SER A 133 8.43 -4.48 -18.24
N ASN A 134 7.76 -4.33 -17.09
CA ASN A 134 6.86 -3.19 -16.87
C ASN A 134 7.39 -2.11 -15.92
N TYR A 135 8.38 -2.39 -15.05
CA TYR A 135 8.72 -1.48 -13.94
C TYR A 135 10.16 -0.96 -13.95
N ARG A 136 11.08 -1.60 -14.68
CA ARG A 136 12.50 -1.19 -14.71
C ARG A 136 12.74 0.12 -15.48
N ALA A 137 11.80 0.54 -16.32
CA ALA A 137 11.97 1.64 -17.27
C ALA A 137 11.33 2.99 -16.88
N LEU A 138 10.65 3.11 -15.72
CA LEU A 138 9.72 4.22 -15.49
C LEU A 138 10.07 5.18 -14.34
N VAL A 139 11.14 4.94 -13.58
CA VAL A 139 11.47 5.74 -12.39
C VAL A 139 12.95 6.09 -12.34
N SER A 140 13.25 7.36 -12.05
CA SER A 140 14.63 7.85 -11.96
C SER A 140 15.31 7.28 -10.70
N ASN A 141 16.65 7.22 -10.71
CA ASN A 141 17.38 6.81 -9.52
C ASN A 141 17.06 7.73 -8.34
N GLY A 142 16.73 7.15 -7.19
CA GLY A 142 16.38 7.87 -5.96
C GLY A 142 14.89 8.21 -5.80
N ASP A 143 14.04 7.96 -6.79
CA ASP A 143 12.59 8.16 -6.62
C ASP A 143 11.98 7.18 -5.64
N GLY A 144 12.52 5.96 -5.55
CA GLY A 144 12.15 5.00 -4.50
C GLY A 144 12.43 5.57 -3.10
N ASP A 145 13.58 6.22 -2.90
CA ASP A 145 13.90 6.85 -1.62
C ASP A 145 12.95 7.99 -1.29
N LYS A 146 12.62 8.85 -2.25
CA LYS A 146 11.64 9.93 -2.06
C LYS A 146 10.26 9.38 -1.69
N PHE A 147 9.82 8.33 -2.38
CA PHE A 147 8.55 7.67 -2.12
C PHE A 147 8.47 7.14 -0.69
N PHE A 148 9.47 6.36 -0.26
CA PHE A 148 9.53 5.82 1.11
C PHE A 148 9.94 6.85 2.18
N SER A 149 10.31 8.07 1.80
CA SER A 149 10.49 9.20 2.73
C SER A 149 9.20 9.97 2.99
N THR A 150 8.11 9.66 2.27
CA THR A 150 6.80 10.30 2.49
C THR A 150 6.21 9.87 3.82
N ALA A 151 6.26 10.76 4.80
CA ALA A 151 5.84 10.55 6.18
C ALA A 151 4.83 11.63 6.62
N PRO A 152 4.04 11.38 7.69
CA PRO A 152 3.17 12.43 8.22
C PRO A 152 4.00 13.64 8.66
N PRO A 153 3.47 14.86 8.50
CA PRO A 153 4.14 16.06 8.99
C PRO A 153 4.22 16.03 10.52
N ASP A 154 5.33 16.54 11.08
CA ASP A 154 5.53 16.61 12.53
C ASP A 154 4.42 17.41 13.25
N ASN A 155 3.80 18.34 12.52
CA ASN A 155 2.68 19.11 13.01
C ASN A 155 1.33 18.53 12.54
N LYS A 156 0.55 18.00 13.50
CA LYS A 156 -0.81 17.47 13.28
C LYS A 156 -1.78 18.51 12.69
N SER A 157 -1.50 19.81 12.76
CA SER A 157 -2.33 20.88 12.15
C SER A 157 -2.41 20.80 10.63
N LYS A 158 -1.49 20.09 9.97
CA LYS A 158 -1.50 19.84 8.52
C LYS A 158 -2.33 18.61 8.12
N LEU A 159 -2.88 17.87 9.09
CA LEU A 159 -3.83 16.79 8.83
C LEU A 159 -5.21 17.39 8.55
N VAL A 160 -5.54 17.52 7.27
CA VAL A 160 -6.87 17.97 6.86
C VAL A 160 -7.85 16.81 7.00
N LYS A 161 -8.96 17.01 7.72
CA LYS A 161 -10.10 16.10 7.58
C LYS A 161 -10.62 16.24 6.17
N PHE A 162 -10.37 15.24 5.34
CA PHE A 162 -11.00 15.13 4.03
C PHE A 162 -12.46 14.73 4.26
N SER A 163 -13.30 15.72 4.55
CA SER A 163 -14.75 15.56 4.63
C SER A 163 -15.30 15.37 3.21
N LEU A 164 -15.97 14.25 2.99
CA LEU A 164 -16.58 13.83 1.73
C LEU A 164 -17.84 14.62 1.39
#